data_AF-A0A1S3D7W6-F1
#
_entry.id   AF-A0A1S3D7W6-F1
#
_cell.length_a   1.000
_cell.length_b   1.000
_cell.length_c   1.000
_cell.angle_alpha   90.00
_cell.angle_beta   90.00
_cell.angle_gamma   90.00
#
_symmetry.space_group_name_H-M   'P 1'
#
loop_
_entity.id
_entity.type
_entity.pdbx_description
1 polymer ?
#
loop_
_entity_poly.entity_id
_entity_poly.type
_entity_poly.pdbx_seq_one_letter_code
_entity_poly.pdbx_strand_id
1 'polypeptide(L)'
;MLLGIRTYRYGIIYFKIPDNKLSTQDLHARYEGLIKEDEDKIIPGLGENGRAGTLPGLTNDIITKIMKIEAFNKVLSDHISYTRKIPDARFPECHELKYDEDLPTIGGFSWSGHYTWIPIPDFDTRIMNNPTDPVP
;
A
#
# COMPACT_ATOMS: atom_id res chain seq x y z
N MET A 1 35.25 23.34 18.03
CA MET A 1 36.63 23.53 17.53
C MET A 1 36.52 23.96 16.07
N LEU A 2 36.67 25.28 15.83
CA LEU A 2 36.79 26.04 14.57
C LEU A 2 35.97 25.59 13.32
N LEU A 3 34.83 26.26 13.09
CA LEU A 3 34.15 26.33 11.80
C LEU A 3 34.95 27.25 10.86
N GLY A 4 35.65 26.67 9.88
CA GLY A 4 36.42 27.42 8.88
C GLY A 4 35.56 27.87 7.71
N ILE A 5 35.17 29.15 7.69
CA ILE A 5 34.63 29.81 6.49
C ILE A 5 35.82 30.13 5.58
N ARG A 6 36.00 29.39 4.48
CA ARG A 6 36.90 29.79 3.39
C ARG A 6 36.10 30.57 2.36
N THR A 7 36.20 31.90 2.41
CA THR A 7 35.94 32.74 1.23
C THR A 7 37.14 32.63 0.28
N TYR A 8 36.96 32.68 -1.04
CA TYR A 8 37.78 33.47 -2.00
C TYR A 8 37.33 33.25 -3.45
N ARG A 9 37.00 34.38 -4.10
CA ARG A 9 36.74 34.67 -5.53
C ARG A 9 35.46 34.07 -6.16
N TYR A 10 34.64 34.97 -6.72
CA TYR A 10 33.41 34.76 -7.51
C TYR A 10 32.05 34.62 -6.79
N GLY A 11 31.94 34.94 -5.50
CA GLY A 11 30.62 35.17 -4.86
C GLY A 11 29.71 33.94 -4.70
N ILE A 12 30.19 32.74 -5.00
CA ILE A 12 29.44 31.50 -4.77
C ILE A 12 29.77 31.00 -3.36
N ILE A 13 28.77 31.01 -2.47
CA ILE A 13 28.84 30.40 -1.14
C ILE A 13 28.62 28.90 -1.32
N TYR A 14 29.67 28.10 -1.16
CA TYR A 14 29.53 26.65 -1.08
C TYR A 14 29.16 26.25 0.35
N PHE A 15 27.92 25.79 0.55
CA PHE A 15 27.57 25.05 1.76
C PHE A 15 28.09 23.62 1.60
N LYS A 16 29.02 23.18 2.47
CA LYS A 16 29.38 21.76 2.56
C LYS A 16 28.19 21.05 3.20
N ILE A 17 27.40 20.37 2.37
CA ILE A 17 26.37 19.45 2.85
C ILE A 17 27.10 18.34 3.61
N PRO A 18 26.77 18.06 4.88
CA PRO A 18 27.41 16.99 5.62
C PRO A 18 27.16 15.66 4.91
N ASP A 19 28.24 14.90 4.67
CA ASP A 19 28.24 13.61 3.96
C ASP A 19 27.52 12.48 4.74
N ASN A 20 26.75 12.81 5.77
CA ASN A 20 26.04 11.86 6.63
C ASN A 20 24.76 11.32 5.98
N LYS A 21 24.86 10.91 4.71
CA LYS A 21 23.89 10.04 4.08
C LYS A 21 24.38 8.62 4.34
N LEU A 22 23.63 7.91 5.18
CA LEU A 22 23.81 6.48 5.40
C LEU A 22 23.92 5.79 4.02
N SER A 23 24.89 4.90 3.84
CA SER A 23 25.10 4.28 2.52
C SER A 23 23.84 3.52 2.09
N THR A 24 23.61 3.35 0.79
CA THR A 24 22.42 2.64 0.29
C THR A 24 22.32 1.22 0.87
N GLN A 25 23.47 0.57 1.12
CA GLN A 25 23.53 -0.76 1.72
C GLN A 25 23.15 -0.73 3.21
N ASP A 26 23.62 0.27 3.95
CA ASP A 26 23.26 0.46 5.35
C ASP A 26 21.77 0.83 5.51
N LEU A 27 21.20 1.60 4.57
CA LEU A 27 19.76 1.89 4.51
C LEU A 27 18.96 0.63 4.24
N HIS A 28 19.38 -0.18 3.27
CA HIS A 28 18.74 -1.45 2.96
C HIS A 28 18.75 -2.37 4.18
N ALA A 29 19.92 -2.59 4.80
CA ALA A 29 20.03 -3.40 6.01
C ALA A 29 19.12 -2.90 7.15
N ARG A 30 19.00 -1.58 7.32
CA ARG A 30 18.07 -0.98 8.28
C ARG A 30 16.61 -1.30 7.96
N TYR A 31 16.18 -1.13 6.72
CA TYR A 31 14.79 -1.36 6.33
C TYR A 31 14.41 -2.84 6.34
N GLU A 32 15.31 -3.73 5.90
CA GLU A 32 15.12 -5.18 6.02
C GLU A 32 14.94 -5.61 7.49
N GLY A 33 15.69 -4.99 8.41
CA GLY A 33 15.48 -5.21 9.85
C GLY A 33 14.09 -4.79 10.32
N LEU A 34 13.61 -3.62 9.89
CA LEU A 34 12.27 -3.12 10.24
C LEU A 34 11.14 -3.98 9.64
N ILE A 35 11.31 -4.43 8.39
CA ILE A 35 10.37 -5.34 7.74
C ILE A 35 10.27 -6.63 8.55
N LYS A 36 11.42 -7.20 8.91
CA LYS A 36 11.46 -8.43 9.70
C LYS A 36 10.82 -8.28 11.07
N GLU A 37 11.12 -7.21 11.80
CA GLU A 37 10.49 -6.91 13.11
C GLU A 37 8.96 -6.81 13.01
N ASP A 38 8.47 -6.35 11.87
CA ASP A 38 7.04 -6.22 11.60
C ASP A 38 6.41 -7.56 11.19
N GLU A 39 7.07 -8.31 10.30
CA GLU A 39 6.68 -9.67 9.93
C GLU A 39 6.68 -10.64 11.12
N ASP A 40 7.60 -10.48 12.08
CA ASP A 40 7.66 -11.27 13.31
C ASP A 40 6.41 -11.10 14.19
N LYS A 41 5.60 -10.06 13.97
CA LYS A 41 4.30 -9.90 14.66
C LYS A 41 3.22 -10.78 14.07
N ILE A 42 3.35 -11.24 12.82
CA ILE A 42 2.33 -12.01 12.13
C ILE A 42 2.07 -13.31 12.88
N ILE A 43 0.80 -13.60 13.16
CA ILE A 43 0.37 -14.86 13.76
C ILE A 43 -0.05 -15.80 12.62
N PRO A 44 0.69 -16.89 12.35
CA PRO A 44 0.36 -17.80 11.27
C PRO A 44 -1.06 -18.36 11.40
N GLY A 45 -1.84 -18.28 10.32
CA GLY A 45 -3.23 -18.78 10.29
C GLY A 45 -4.29 -17.78 10.76
N LEU A 46 -3.92 -16.65 11.38
CA LEU A 46 -4.87 -15.63 11.80
C LEU A 46 -5.47 -14.92 10.57
N GLY A 47 -6.80 -14.95 10.44
CA GLY A 47 -7.49 -14.29 9.33
C GLY A 47 -7.40 -15.01 7.98
N GLU A 48 -6.81 -16.21 7.94
CA GLU A 48 -6.65 -17.00 6.71
C GLU A 48 -8.00 -17.47 6.15
N ASN A 49 -8.12 -17.45 4.83
CA ASN A 49 -9.37 -17.73 4.12
C ASN A 49 -10.52 -16.84 4.61
N GLY A 50 -10.24 -15.59 4.97
CA GLY A 50 -11.25 -14.62 5.37
C GLY A 50 -11.96 -14.94 6.69
N ARG A 51 -11.43 -15.86 7.50
CA ARG A 51 -11.98 -16.17 8.82
C ARG A 51 -11.85 -14.98 9.77
N ALA A 52 -12.81 -14.83 10.68
CA ALA A 52 -12.72 -13.81 11.72
C ALA A 52 -11.48 -14.08 12.61
N GLY A 53 -10.65 -13.05 12.81
CA GLY A 53 -9.51 -13.09 13.72
C GLY A 53 -9.87 -12.55 15.10
N THR A 54 -9.29 -13.10 16.15
CA THR A 54 -9.42 -12.59 17.52
C THR A 54 -8.09 -12.69 18.23
N LEU A 55 -7.70 -11.64 18.94
CA LEU A 55 -6.47 -11.59 19.71
C LEU A 55 -6.76 -11.63 21.21
N PRO A 56 -6.16 -12.55 21.96
CA PRO A 56 -6.28 -12.55 23.42
C PRO A 56 -5.64 -11.28 23.99
N GLY A 57 -6.34 -10.60 24.91
CA GLY A 57 -5.86 -9.39 25.58
C GLY A 57 -6.27 -8.06 24.91
N LEU A 58 -6.88 -8.09 23.73
CA LEU A 58 -7.42 -6.89 23.10
C LEU A 58 -8.82 -6.57 23.66
N THR A 59 -8.90 -5.61 24.58
CA THR A 59 -10.17 -5.19 25.20
C THR A 59 -10.94 -4.21 24.31
N ASN A 60 -12.28 -4.21 24.44
CA ASN A 60 -13.15 -3.33 23.65
C ASN A 60 -12.77 -1.85 23.78
N ASP A 61 -12.32 -1.39 24.95
CA ASP A 61 -11.92 0.01 25.17
C ASP A 61 -10.69 0.40 24.33
N ILE A 62 -9.71 -0.51 24.21
CA ILE A 62 -8.53 -0.31 23.38
C ILE A 62 -8.94 -0.32 21.89
N ILE A 63 -9.80 -1.26 21.49
CA ILE A 63 -10.32 -1.35 20.13
C ILE A 63 -11.02 -0.03 19.77
N THR A 64 -11.96 0.46 20.58
CA THR A 64 -12.71 1.68 20.28
C THR A 64 -11.80 2.90 20.16
N LYS A 65 -10.75 3.02 20.99
CA LYS A 65 -9.77 4.12 20.89
C LYS A 65 -8.98 4.06 19.60
N ILE A 66 -8.51 2.88 19.20
CA ILE A 66 -7.70 2.69 17.99
C ILE A 66 -8.57 2.87 16.75
N MET A 67 -9.76 2.26 16.73
CA MET A 67 -10.77 2.44 15.68
C MET A 67 -11.09 3.92 15.45
N LYS A 68 -11.13 4.74 16.49
CA LYS A 68 -11.43 6.18 16.35
C LYS A 68 -10.32 6.96 15.62
N ILE A 69 -9.08 6.49 15.70
CA ILE A 69 -7.91 7.15 15.08
C ILE A 69 -7.63 6.55 13.70
N GLU A 70 -7.57 5.23 13.62
CA GLU A 70 -7.13 4.49 12.44
C GLU A 70 -8.31 4.07 11.55
N ALA A 71 -9.57 4.23 12.00
CA ALA A 71 -10.80 3.79 11.34
C ALA A 71 -10.98 2.25 11.20
N PHE A 72 -10.01 1.46 11.65
CA PHE A 72 -10.07 -0.01 11.69
C PHE A 72 -9.27 -0.57 12.88
N ASN A 73 -9.39 -1.87 13.11
CA ASN A 73 -8.69 -2.55 14.19
C ASN A 73 -7.23 -2.81 13.78
N LYS A 74 -6.42 -1.77 13.89
CA LYS A 74 -5.01 -1.80 13.52
C LYS A 74 -4.22 -2.90 14.23
N VAL A 75 -4.42 -3.05 15.54
CA VAL A 75 -3.72 -4.09 16.32
C VAL A 75 -4.01 -5.47 15.74
N LEU A 76 -5.28 -5.79 15.47
CA LEU A 76 -5.61 -7.06 14.83
C LEU A 76 -4.98 -7.19 13.44
N SER A 77 -4.98 -6.11 12.65
CA SER A 77 -4.40 -6.09 11.30
C SER A 77 -2.90 -6.34 11.29
N ASP A 78 -2.15 -5.77 12.23
CA ASP A 78 -0.68 -5.91 12.34
C ASP A 78 -0.25 -7.38 12.61
N HIS A 79 -1.17 -8.23 13.07
CA HIS A 79 -0.94 -9.65 13.32
C HIS A 79 -1.47 -10.57 12.21
N ILE A 80 -2.15 -10.04 11.19
CA ILE A 80 -2.66 -10.81 10.05
C ILE A 80 -1.60 -10.84 8.94
N SER A 81 -1.47 -11.96 8.23
CA SER A 81 -0.49 -12.10 7.16
C SER A 81 -0.76 -11.15 5.98
N TYR A 82 0.32 -10.51 5.47
CA TYR A 82 0.30 -9.70 4.25
C TYR A 82 -0.06 -10.49 2.99
N THR A 83 0.25 -11.79 2.98
CA THR A 83 0.02 -12.69 1.85
C THR A 83 -1.12 -13.68 2.11
N ARG A 84 -2.07 -13.34 2.99
CA ARG A 84 -3.20 -14.22 3.32
C ARG A 84 -4.05 -14.54 2.10
N LYS A 85 -4.61 -15.75 2.06
CA LYS A 85 -5.58 -16.12 1.02
C LYS A 85 -6.98 -15.69 1.42
N ILE A 86 -7.75 -15.18 0.47
CA ILE A 86 -9.15 -14.77 0.64
C ILE A 86 -10.02 -15.76 -0.14
N PRO A 87 -11.19 -16.17 0.39
CA PRO A 87 -12.12 -16.99 -0.35
C PRO A 87 -12.65 -16.23 -1.56
N ASP A 88 -12.86 -16.95 -2.65
CA ASP A 88 -13.50 -16.37 -3.82
C ASP A 88 -15.00 -16.18 -3.54
N ALA A 89 -15.45 -14.94 -3.49
CA ALA A 89 -16.85 -14.57 -3.25
C ALA A 89 -17.60 -14.28 -4.56
N ARG A 90 -16.94 -14.43 -5.72
CA ARG A 90 -17.53 -14.14 -7.03
C ARG A 90 -18.56 -15.20 -7.41
N PHE A 91 -19.44 -14.82 -8.34
CA PHE A 91 -20.38 -15.76 -8.93
C PHE A 91 -19.62 -16.82 -9.75
N PRO A 92 -20.06 -18.10 -9.76
CA PRO A 92 -19.36 -19.18 -10.47
C PRO A 92 -19.11 -18.90 -11.96
N GLU A 93 -20.04 -18.19 -12.61
CA GLU A 93 -19.98 -17.80 -14.02
C GLU A 93 -18.78 -16.88 -14.31
N CYS A 94 -18.24 -16.17 -13.31
CA CYS A 94 -17.05 -15.34 -13.45
C CYS A 94 -15.80 -16.16 -13.81
N HIS A 95 -15.77 -17.46 -13.51
CA HIS A 95 -14.66 -18.34 -13.88
C HIS A 95 -14.64 -18.70 -15.38
N GLU A 96 -15.78 -18.53 -16.05
CA GLU A 96 -15.94 -18.86 -17.47
C GLU A 96 -15.64 -17.67 -18.39
N LEU A 97 -15.57 -16.45 -17.83
CA LEU A 97 -15.20 -15.25 -18.55
C LEU A 97 -13.78 -15.39 -19.11
N LYS A 98 -13.65 -15.20 -20.42
CA LYS A 98 -12.38 -15.19 -21.13
C LYS A 98 -12.06 -13.75 -21.54
N TYR A 99 -10.86 -13.32 -21.19
CA TYR A 99 -10.32 -12.03 -21.58
C TYR A 99 -9.32 -12.24 -22.72
N ASP A 100 -9.25 -11.28 -23.65
CA ASP A 100 -8.19 -11.25 -24.66
C ASP A 100 -6.82 -11.08 -23.99
N GLU A 101 -5.74 -11.55 -24.62
CA GLU A 101 -4.38 -11.38 -24.08
C GLU A 101 -3.87 -9.95 -24.24
N ASP A 102 -4.34 -9.24 -25.28
CA ASP A 102 -4.01 -7.85 -25.57
C ASP A 102 -4.96 -6.90 -24.83
N LEU A 103 -4.93 -6.98 -23.49
CA LEU A 103 -5.66 -6.02 -22.67
C LEU A 103 -4.92 -4.69 -22.66
N PRO A 104 -5.63 -3.55 -22.79
CA PRO A 104 -5.02 -2.26 -22.58
C PRO A 104 -4.44 -2.20 -21.16
N THR A 105 -3.27 -1.58 -21.01
CA THR A 105 -2.69 -1.31 -19.69
C THR A 105 -3.55 -0.28 -18.96
N ILE A 106 -4.52 -0.76 -18.19
CA ILE A 106 -5.38 0.06 -17.35
C ILE A 106 -4.78 0.09 -15.94
N GLY A 107 -4.25 1.25 -15.55
CA GLY A 107 -3.90 1.56 -14.16
C GLY A 107 -2.41 1.48 -13.83
N GLY A 108 -1.83 2.64 -13.59
CA GLY A 108 -0.58 2.81 -12.87
C GLY A 108 -0.73 3.99 -11.90
N PHE A 109 -0.22 3.87 -10.69
CA PHE A 109 -0.18 4.99 -9.76
C PHE A 109 1.01 5.88 -10.14
N SER A 110 0.76 7.17 -10.42
CA SER A 110 1.83 8.16 -10.52
C SER A 110 1.96 8.91 -9.20
N TRP A 111 3.19 9.13 -8.72
CA TRP A 111 3.47 9.94 -7.54
C TRP A 111 3.03 11.42 -7.69
N SER A 112 2.60 11.83 -8.88
CA SER A 112 2.01 13.13 -9.18
C SER A 112 0.50 13.20 -8.95
N GLY A 113 -0.17 12.09 -8.60
CA GLY A 113 -1.62 12.08 -8.34
C GLY A 113 -2.48 12.36 -9.57
N HIS A 114 -1.97 12.12 -10.78
CA HIS A 114 -2.76 12.27 -11.99
C HIS A 114 -3.58 11.01 -12.23
N TYR A 115 -4.89 11.11 -12.04
CA TYR A 115 -5.82 10.06 -12.41
C TYR A 115 -6.15 10.21 -13.90
N THR A 116 -5.80 9.22 -14.71
CA THR A 116 -6.29 9.14 -16.08
C THR A 116 -7.61 8.40 -16.05
N TRP A 117 -8.72 9.13 -16.23
CA TRP A 117 -10.01 8.51 -16.48
C TRP A 117 -9.96 7.79 -17.82
N ILE A 118 -10.19 6.49 -17.80
CA ILE A 118 -10.35 5.71 -19.02
C ILE A 118 -11.84 5.73 -19.33
N PRO A 119 -12.26 6.26 -20.50
CA PRO A 119 -13.66 6.27 -20.88
C PRO A 119 -14.16 4.83 -21.03
N ILE A 120 -15.42 4.60 -20.66
CA ILE A 120 -16.11 3.34 -20.91
C ILE A 120 -16.08 3.10 -22.44
N PRO A 121 -15.63 1.92 -22.91
CA PRO A 121 -15.62 1.61 -24.33
C PRO A 121 -17.01 1.75 -24.96
N ASP A 122 -17.08 2.17 -26.22
CA ASP A 122 -18.36 2.38 -26.91
C ASP A 122 -19.24 1.12 -27.00
N PHE A 123 -18.65 -0.07 -26.87
CA PHE A 123 -19.43 -1.31 -26.88
C PHE A 123 -20.23 -1.51 -25.59
N ASP A 124 -19.66 -1.15 -24.44
CA ASP A 124 -20.32 -1.24 -23.13
C ASP A 124 -21.41 -0.18 -22.97
N THR A 125 -21.16 1.04 -23.43
CA THR A 125 -22.14 2.14 -23.36
C THR A 125 -23.42 1.85 -24.14
N ARG A 126 -23.36 0.98 -25.16
CA ARG A 126 -24.53 0.53 -25.93
C ARG A 126 -25.37 -0.53 -25.21
N ILE A 127 -24.79 -1.23 -24.25
CA ILE A 127 -25.44 -2.31 -23.49
C ILE A 127 -26.04 -1.77 -22.19
N MET A 128 -25.50 -0.66 -21.67
CA MET A 128 -26.04 0.04 -20.51
C MET A 128 -27.42 0.65 -20.81
N ASN A 129 -28.40 0.38 -19.96
CA ASN A 129 -29.71 1.02 -20.03
C ASN A 129 -29.71 2.39 -19.33
N ASN A 130 -28.89 2.52 -18.28
CA ASN A 130 -28.69 3.75 -17.52
C ASN A 130 -27.17 4.06 -17.40
N PRO A 131 -26.76 5.35 -17.47
CA PRO A 131 -25.38 5.77 -17.23
C PRO A 131 -24.77 5.34 -15.89
N THR A 132 -25.59 4.96 -14.91
CA THR A 132 -25.16 4.50 -13.58
C THR A 132 -25.24 2.99 -13.39
N ASP A 133 -25.68 2.25 -14.41
CA ASP A 133 -25.66 0.79 -14.35
C ASP A 133 -24.20 0.30 -14.26
N PRO A 134 -23.94 -0.80 -13.55
CA PRO A 134 -22.62 -1.41 -13.60
C PRO A 134 -22.29 -1.82 -15.05
N VAL A 135 -21.04 -1.59 -15.46
CA VAL A 135 -20.54 -2.14 -16.72
C VAL A 135 -20.52 -3.67 -16.60
N PRO A 136 -21.17 -4.41 -17.51
CA PRO A 136 -21.24 -5.87 -17.48
C PRO A 136 -19.87 -6.57 -17.49
#